data_AF-A0A318KHP5-F1
#
_entry.id   AF-A0A318KHP5-F1
#
_cell.length_a   1.000
_cell.length_b   1.000
_cell.length_c   1.000
_cell.angle_alpha   90.00
_cell.angle_beta   90.00
_cell.angle_gamma   90.00
#
_symmetry.space_group_name_H-M   'P 1'
#
loop_
_entity.id
_entity.type
_entity.pdbx_description
1 polymer ?
#
loop_
_entity_poly.entity_id
_entity_poly.type
_entity_poly.pdbx_seq_one_letter_code
_entity_poly.pdbx_strand_id
1 'polypeptide(L)'
;MAIIITASTDYTLGAGEDHLQLTGSADVNGTGNAGNNFLTGNDGANVLIGGTGGDFLLGGAGDDILIGNIDGVTVDAEVDILSGQDGNDILYLTGRDMADGGEGADTYWVVGRNNQIWDTGTDASVDVVKAYTSVTMGNFNFDTSKPYAVIYEGIERVELQGTANLSAVGGLGNETLIGNSGDNLLDGGGGVDVLDGGAGNDTLRLDSGPAAQQGATLTGGAGNDVFRFQAGYSGNHTESDNTVLITDFTQGADTLSFGLPAGIAAPTTIHTLAVQAGDTLASLLAQAIHQTTTYTQPALTQFVWQGDTYLVMDTTADPTWAASDLAIKLAGAHTLSMADISFG
;
A
#
# COMPACT_ATOMS: atom_id res chain seq x y z
N MET A 1 11.79 37.24 21.39
CA MET A 1 11.99 37.89 20.08
C MET A 1 12.84 36.90 19.32
N ALA A 2 12.31 36.31 18.24
CA ALA A 2 13.03 35.28 17.52
C ALA A 2 14.28 35.88 16.86
N ILE A 3 15.42 35.19 16.95
CA ILE A 3 16.65 35.58 16.25
C ILE A 3 16.67 34.88 14.89
N ILE A 4 16.77 35.67 13.83
CA ILE A 4 16.77 35.21 12.43
C ILE A 4 18.17 35.33 11.85
N ILE A 5 18.65 34.25 11.27
CA ILE A 5 19.90 34.16 10.54
C ILE A 5 19.61 33.97 9.05
N THR A 6 20.33 34.72 8.22
CA THR A 6 20.33 34.53 6.76
C THR A 6 21.74 34.12 6.33
N ALA A 7 21.84 33.01 5.60
CA ALA A 7 23.13 32.44 5.18
C ALA A 7 23.15 32.12 3.68
N SER A 8 24.34 32.12 3.08
CA SER A 8 24.59 31.71 1.68
C SER A 8 25.67 30.63 1.58
N THR A 9 25.99 30.05 2.73
CA THR A 9 26.91 28.94 2.97
C THR A 9 26.31 28.07 4.06
N ASP A 10 26.82 26.86 4.26
CA ASP A 10 26.42 26.00 5.36
C ASP A 10 26.37 26.76 6.69
N TYR A 11 25.32 26.53 7.47
CA TYR A 11 25.12 27.20 8.75
C TYR A 11 24.47 26.29 9.80
N THR A 12 25.01 26.36 11.01
CA THR A 12 24.43 25.71 12.20
C THR A 12 24.00 26.79 13.19
N LEU A 13 22.74 26.77 13.62
CA LEU A 13 22.21 27.71 14.58
C LEU A 13 22.97 27.65 15.91
N GLY A 14 23.43 28.81 16.36
CA GLY A 14 23.98 29.01 17.69
C GLY A 14 22.91 29.01 18.76
N ALA A 15 23.33 29.02 20.04
CA ALA A 15 22.40 29.08 21.16
C ALA A 15 21.56 30.38 21.14
N GLY A 16 20.23 30.22 21.15
CA GLY A 16 19.27 31.33 21.14
C GLY A 16 18.98 31.89 19.74
N GLU A 17 19.57 31.32 18.69
CA GLU A 17 19.12 31.54 17.31
C GLU A 17 17.95 30.61 17.03
N ASP A 18 16.87 31.14 16.45
CA ASP A 18 15.61 30.39 16.33
C ASP A 18 15.26 30.10 14.87
N HIS A 19 15.69 30.95 13.94
CA HIS A 19 15.33 30.88 12.52
C HIS A 19 16.59 30.89 11.64
N LEU A 20 16.66 29.96 10.69
CA LEU A 20 17.66 29.94 9.62
C LEU A 20 16.95 30.08 8.26
N GLN A 21 17.42 31.01 7.44
CA GLN A 21 17.05 31.14 6.04
C GLN A 21 18.29 31.04 5.14
N LEU A 22 18.39 29.96 4.37
CA LEU A 22 19.40 29.82 3.33
C LEU A 22 19.02 30.66 2.11
N THR A 23 20.02 31.08 1.33
CA THR A 23 19.82 31.98 0.19
C THR A 23 20.68 31.58 -0.99
N GLY A 24 20.26 31.98 -2.17
CA GLY A 24 20.91 31.63 -3.43
C GLY A 24 20.43 30.28 -3.96
N SER A 25 21.20 29.70 -4.86
CA SER A 25 20.88 28.45 -5.55
C SER A 25 22.02 27.43 -5.45
N ALA A 26 22.87 27.59 -4.44
CA ALA A 26 23.97 26.68 -4.18
C ALA A 26 23.48 25.65 -3.15
N ASP A 27 23.92 24.41 -3.31
CA ASP A 27 23.67 23.29 -2.39
C ASP A 27 24.35 23.59 -1.05
N VAL A 28 23.63 24.24 -0.14
CA VAL A 28 24.12 24.65 1.18
C VAL A 28 23.20 24.10 2.24
N ASN A 29 23.76 23.78 3.41
CA ASN A 29 23.07 23.00 4.41
C ASN A 29 22.72 23.82 5.65
N GLY A 30 21.65 23.41 6.32
CA GLY A 30 21.14 24.03 7.54
C GLY A 30 21.08 23.04 8.69
N THR A 31 21.54 23.45 9.86
CA THR A 31 21.36 22.66 11.09
C THR A 31 20.82 23.55 12.18
N GLY A 32 19.77 23.10 12.86
CA GLY A 32 19.22 23.75 14.04
C GLY A 32 20.06 23.50 15.28
N ASN A 33 19.44 23.73 16.44
CA ASN A 33 20.04 23.63 17.75
C ASN A 33 19.13 22.79 18.68
N ALA A 34 19.17 23.08 19.98
CA ALA A 34 18.43 22.30 20.98
C ALA A 34 17.04 22.88 21.32
N GLY A 35 16.61 23.93 20.61
CA GLY A 35 15.29 24.53 20.75
C GLY A 35 14.46 24.33 19.49
N ASN A 36 13.19 24.73 19.55
CA ASN A 36 12.30 24.69 18.41
C ASN A 36 12.75 25.71 17.36
N ASN A 37 13.16 25.23 16.20
CA ASN A 37 13.73 26.01 15.13
C ASN A 37 12.83 26.07 13.89
N PHE A 38 13.01 27.13 13.11
CA PHE A 38 12.43 27.27 11.79
C PHE A 38 13.54 27.34 10.76
N LEU A 39 13.65 26.32 9.90
CA LEU A 39 14.69 26.20 8.90
C LEU A 39 14.04 26.33 7.52
N THR A 40 14.57 27.23 6.69
CA THR A 40 14.16 27.39 5.30
C THR A 40 15.38 27.24 4.41
N GLY A 41 15.32 26.29 3.48
CA GLY A 41 16.32 26.12 2.45
C GLY A 41 16.23 27.16 1.34
N ASN A 42 16.93 26.91 0.25
CA ASN A 42 17.09 27.80 -0.89
C ASN A 42 16.72 27.08 -2.20
N ASP A 43 17.22 27.56 -3.36
CA ASP A 43 16.88 26.94 -4.66
C ASP A 43 17.81 25.77 -5.05
N GLY A 44 18.75 25.38 -4.17
CA GLY A 44 19.67 24.26 -4.39
C GLY A 44 19.31 23.06 -3.52
N ALA A 45 19.96 21.92 -3.75
CA ALA A 45 19.72 20.71 -2.95
C ALA A 45 20.30 20.88 -1.55
N ASN A 46 19.44 21.00 -0.54
CA ASN A 46 19.78 21.30 0.84
C ASN A 46 19.60 20.06 1.72
N VAL A 47 20.48 19.93 2.72
CA VAL A 47 20.24 19.06 3.88
C VAL A 47 19.85 19.95 5.06
N LEU A 48 18.63 19.78 5.56
CA LEU A 48 18.09 20.49 6.71
C LEU A 48 17.91 19.53 7.88
N ILE A 49 18.59 19.81 8.98
CA ILE A 49 18.56 19.00 10.21
C ILE A 49 17.99 19.88 11.34
N GLY A 50 16.83 19.55 11.90
CA GLY A 50 16.16 20.34 12.94
C GLY A 50 16.92 20.33 14.28
N GLY A 51 17.47 19.17 14.66
CA GLY A 51 18.20 19.03 15.91
C GLY A 51 17.32 18.43 17.01
N THR A 52 17.14 19.12 18.13
CA THR A 52 16.15 18.67 19.14
C THR A 52 15.14 19.76 19.36
N GLY A 53 13.88 19.42 19.49
CA GLY A 53 12.81 20.40 19.59
C GLY A 53 11.63 19.92 18.77
N GLY A 54 10.57 20.72 18.73
CA GLY A 54 9.58 20.59 17.66
C GLY A 54 9.94 21.62 16.60
N ASP A 55 10.48 21.15 15.48
CA ASP A 55 11.09 21.95 14.45
C ASP A 55 10.16 22.09 13.22
N PHE A 56 10.38 23.16 12.45
CA PHE A 56 9.69 23.41 11.20
C PHE A 56 10.70 23.56 10.07
N LEU A 57 10.69 22.63 9.13
CA LEU A 57 11.65 22.55 8.03
C LEU A 57 10.92 22.76 6.70
N LEU A 58 11.42 23.71 5.91
CA LEU A 58 10.98 24.01 4.55
C LEU A 58 12.16 23.77 3.61
N GLY A 59 12.07 22.77 2.72
CA GLY A 59 13.11 22.43 1.74
C GLY A 59 13.39 23.60 0.80
N GLY A 60 12.41 23.94 -0.01
CA GLY A 60 12.51 25.08 -0.92
C GLY A 60 12.35 24.61 -2.34
N ALA A 61 13.33 24.87 -3.20
CA ALA A 61 13.37 24.24 -4.51
C ALA A 61 14.62 23.38 -4.61
N GLY A 62 14.54 22.32 -5.41
CA GLY A 62 15.63 21.36 -5.55
C GLY A 62 15.36 20.10 -4.72
N ASP A 63 16.18 19.07 -4.94
CA ASP A 63 15.99 17.78 -4.29
C ASP A 63 16.62 17.80 -2.88
N ASP A 64 15.81 18.01 -1.85
CA ASP A 64 16.22 18.26 -0.48
C ASP A 64 16.18 17.00 0.42
N ILE A 65 16.89 17.06 1.54
CA ILE A 65 16.83 16.07 2.62
C ILE A 65 16.44 16.79 3.91
N LEU A 66 15.27 16.42 4.45
CA LEU A 66 14.73 17.00 5.67
C LEU A 66 14.74 15.95 6.80
N ILE A 67 15.39 16.30 7.91
CA ILE A 67 15.51 15.48 9.11
C ILE A 67 15.02 16.33 10.28
N GLY A 68 13.86 16.01 10.84
CA GLY A 68 13.27 16.78 11.94
C GLY A 68 14.15 16.82 13.20
N ASN A 69 14.92 15.77 13.42
CA ASN A 69 15.69 15.58 14.64
C ASN A 69 17.21 15.64 14.44
N ILE A 70 17.98 15.07 15.36
CA ILE A 70 19.43 14.89 15.21
C ILE A 70 19.67 13.79 14.18
N ASP A 71 20.53 14.07 13.19
CA ASP A 71 20.97 13.08 12.21
C ASP A 71 21.42 11.75 12.85
N GLY A 72 20.88 10.66 12.31
CA GLY A 72 21.11 9.29 12.79
C GLY A 72 20.27 8.85 13.99
N VAL A 73 19.44 9.73 14.59
CA VAL A 73 18.46 9.30 15.59
C VAL A 73 17.23 8.72 14.88
N THR A 74 16.94 7.46 15.16
CA THR A 74 15.94 6.71 14.38
C THR A 74 14.54 6.74 14.98
N VAL A 75 14.40 7.03 16.29
CA VAL A 75 13.08 7.13 16.95
C VAL A 75 13.16 8.15 18.07
N ASP A 76 12.16 9.03 18.13
CA ASP A 76 12.07 10.03 19.18
C ASP A 76 10.61 10.26 19.64
N ALA A 77 10.36 11.36 20.37
CA ALA A 77 9.03 11.71 20.88
C ALA A 77 8.60 13.13 20.50
N GLU A 78 9.39 13.80 19.67
CA GLU A 78 9.19 15.15 19.18
C GLU A 78 8.10 15.15 18.10
N VAL A 79 7.71 16.34 17.69
CA VAL A 79 6.72 16.57 16.61
C VAL A 79 7.32 17.64 15.74
N ASP A 80 7.82 17.21 14.59
CA ASP A 80 8.36 18.11 13.60
C ASP A 80 7.38 18.29 12.45
N ILE A 81 7.49 19.42 11.75
CA ILE A 81 6.75 19.69 10.52
C ILE A 81 7.78 19.84 9.40
N LEU A 82 7.72 18.93 8.44
CA LEU A 82 8.62 18.88 7.30
C LEU A 82 7.81 19.13 6.04
N SER A 83 8.26 20.06 5.20
CA SER A 83 7.68 20.31 3.88
C SER A 83 8.80 20.41 2.84
N GLY A 84 8.80 19.51 1.86
CA GLY A 84 9.78 19.49 0.77
C GLY A 84 9.64 20.72 -0.13
N GLN A 85 8.42 20.97 -0.60
CA GLN A 85 8.03 21.99 -1.58
C GLN A 85 8.36 21.55 -3.02
N ASP A 86 9.25 22.21 -3.76
CA ASP A 86 9.50 21.86 -5.16
C ASP A 86 10.73 20.94 -5.25
N GLY A 87 10.62 19.72 -5.76
CA GLY A 87 11.77 18.83 -5.93
C GLY A 87 11.43 17.37 -5.64
N ASN A 88 12.43 16.49 -5.78
CA ASN A 88 12.30 15.11 -5.32
C ASN A 88 12.95 15.01 -3.95
N ASP A 89 12.16 15.13 -2.90
CA ASP A 89 12.63 15.30 -1.54
C ASP A 89 12.68 13.99 -0.76
N ILE A 90 13.53 13.97 0.26
CA ILE A 90 13.64 12.86 1.21
C ILE A 90 13.33 13.38 2.61
N LEU A 91 12.22 12.91 3.19
CA LEU A 91 11.74 13.31 4.50
C LEU A 91 11.89 12.17 5.51
N TYR A 92 12.69 12.38 6.56
CA TYR A 92 12.90 11.41 7.64
C TYR A 92 11.95 11.67 8.82
N LEU A 93 11.04 10.73 9.05
CA LEU A 93 9.98 10.82 10.07
C LEU A 93 10.28 9.87 11.23
N THR A 94 10.97 10.38 12.23
CA THR A 94 11.53 9.65 13.37
C THR A 94 10.65 9.74 14.61
N GLY A 95 9.71 10.69 14.64
CA GLY A 95 8.88 11.04 15.78
C GLY A 95 7.40 10.80 15.53
N ARG A 96 6.60 11.81 15.90
CA ARG A 96 5.16 11.95 15.61
C ARG A 96 4.98 13.11 14.62
N ASP A 97 5.67 13.01 13.51
CA ASP A 97 5.92 14.13 12.61
C ASP A 97 4.77 14.34 11.64
N MET A 98 4.71 15.53 11.08
CA MET A 98 3.82 15.91 10.00
C MET A 98 4.68 16.21 8.78
N ALA A 99 4.42 15.52 7.68
CA ALA A 99 5.23 15.63 6.47
C ALA A 99 4.36 15.94 5.26
N ASP A 100 4.80 16.88 4.45
CA ASP A 100 4.26 17.19 3.13
C ASP A 100 5.41 17.13 2.12
N GLY A 101 5.27 16.32 1.08
CA GLY A 101 6.30 16.17 0.05
C GLY A 101 6.34 17.43 -0.79
N GLY A 102 5.28 17.62 -1.57
CA GLY A 102 5.09 18.79 -2.39
C GLY A 102 5.10 18.38 -3.85
N GLU A 103 5.67 19.19 -4.73
CA GLU A 103 5.74 18.86 -6.15
C GLU A 103 7.00 18.04 -6.45
N GLY A 104 6.86 16.92 -7.14
CA GLY A 104 7.96 16.03 -7.48
C GLY A 104 7.82 14.66 -6.83
N ALA A 105 8.82 13.80 -7.01
CA ALA A 105 8.78 12.40 -6.57
C ALA A 105 9.45 12.23 -5.21
N ASP A 106 8.64 12.22 -4.16
CA ASP A 106 9.09 12.29 -2.80
C ASP A 106 9.25 10.93 -2.13
N THR A 107 10.15 10.86 -1.16
CA THR A 107 10.41 9.67 -0.37
C THR A 107 10.33 9.96 1.12
N TYR A 108 9.40 9.29 1.80
CA TYR A 108 9.22 9.39 3.24
C TYR A 108 9.82 8.18 3.94
N TRP A 109 10.82 8.39 4.79
CA TRP A 109 11.38 7.35 5.65
C TRP A 109 10.69 7.36 7.01
N VAL A 110 9.76 6.43 7.21
CA VAL A 110 8.95 6.33 8.42
C VAL A 110 9.58 5.31 9.37
N VAL A 111 10.20 5.81 10.43
CA VAL A 111 10.84 4.99 11.46
C VAL A 111 10.18 5.20 12.83
N GLY A 112 9.64 6.41 13.04
CA GLY A 112 8.88 6.82 14.22
C GLY A 112 7.45 6.29 14.26
N ARG A 113 6.67 6.83 15.19
CA ARG A 113 5.30 6.38 15.52
C ARG A 113 4.32 7.53 15.38
N ASN A 114 3.14 7.25 14.84
CA ASN A 114 2.04 8.19 14.65
C ASN A 114 2.42 9.38 13.76
N ASN A 115 3.23 9.11 12.73
CA ASN A 115 3.53 10.08 11.69
C ASN A 115 2.30 10.32 10.82
N GLN A 116 2.13 11.55 10.35
CA GLN A 116 1.08 11.97 9.45
C GLN A 116 1.72 12.48 8.16
N ILE A 117 1.28 11.93 7.03
CA ILE A 117 1.88 12.17 5.73
C ILE A 117 0.81 12.72 4.80
N TRP A 118 1.17 13.79 4.10
CA TRP A 118 0.48 14.34 2.97
C TRP A 118 1.44 14.38 1.80
N ASP A 119 0.86 14.30 0.62
CA ASP A 119 1.47 14.80 -0.57
C ASP A 119 0.47 15.72 -1.26
N THR A 120 0.73 17.02 -1.16
CA THR A 120 -0.14 18.05 -1.74
C THR A 120 0.29 18.48 -3.15
N GLY A 121 1.32 17.83 -3.70
CA GLY A 121 1.75 17.96 -5.08
C GLY A 121 0.60 17.76 -6.06
N THR A 122 0.56 18.59 -7.10
CA THR A 122 -0.43 18.44 -8.18
C THR A 122 0.12 17.69 -9.38
N ASP A 123 1.33 17.17 -9.27
CA ASP A 123 1.99 16.45 -10.32
C ASP A 123 1.54 14.98 -10.41
N ALA A 124 2.26 14.19 -11.21
CA ALA A 124 1.90 12.81 -11.51
C ALA A 124 3.12 11.89 -11.36
N SER A 125 4.09 12.33 -10.57
CA SER A 125 5.21 11.51 -10.17
C SER A 125 4.73 10.40 -9.22
N VAL A 126 5.67 9.69 -8.60
CA VAL A 126 5.33 8.53 -7.78
C VAL A 126 5.97 8.72 -6.43
N ASP A 127 5.13 8.91 -5.44
CA ASP A 127 5.54 9.21 -4.08
C ASP A 127 5.58 7.93 -3.26
N VAL A 128 6.67 7.79 -2.49
CA VAL A 128 7.04 6.52 -1.87
C VAL A 128 7.18 6.67 -0.36
N VAL A 129 6.36 5.93 0.36
CA VAL A 129 6.51 5.77 1.82
C VAL A 129 7.28 4.49 2.12
N LYS A 130 8.49 4.64 2.68
CA LYS A 130 9.34 3.54 3.16
C LYS A 130 9.22 3.41 4.67
N ALA A 131 8.51 2.39 5.14
CA ALA A 131 8.09 2.32 6.54
C ALA A 131 8.62 1.11 7.30
N TYR A 132 9.23 1.36 8.46
CA TYR A 132 9.53 0.35 9.48
C TYR A 132 8.38 0.14 10.47
N THR A 133 7.28 0.87 10.28
CA THR A 133 6.03 0.75 11.01
C THR A 133 4.90 0.43 10.06
N SER A 134 3.74 0.07 10.59
CA SER A 134 2.59 -0.16 9.75
C SER A 134 2.03 1.15 9.20
N VAL A 135 1.38 1.10 8.04
CA VAL A 135 0.89 2.28 7.31
C VAL A 135 -0.60 2.11 6.99
N THR A 136 -1.36 3.19 7.05
CA THR A 136 -2.75 3.23 6.60
C THR A 136 -3.02 4.52 5.83
N MET A 137 -3.73 4.42 4.72
CA MET A 137 -4.24 5.56 3.97
C MET A 137 -5.67 5.87 4.42
N GLY A 138 -5.88 6.99 5.11
CA GLY A 138 -7.18 7.35 5.70
C GLY A 138 -7.55 6.58 6.98
N ASN A 139 -8.83 6.65 7.37
CA ASN A 139 -9.34 6.15 8.66
C ASN A 139 -9.85 4.69 8.57
N PHE A 140 -8.97 3.74 8.29
CA PHE A 140 -9.31 2.32 8.36
C PHE A 140 -9.00 1.71 9.74
N ASN A 141 -9.69 0.61 10.08
CA ASN A 141 -9.60 -0.06 11.38
C ASN A 141 -8.19 -0.63 11.63
N PHE A 142 -7.31 0.20 12.17
CA PHE A 142 -5.93 -0.15 12.47
C PHE A 142 -5.74 -0.59 13.93
N ASP A 143 -4.76 -1.46 14.19
CA ASP A 143 -4.28 -1.72 15.55
C ASP A 143 -3.46 -0.51 16.05
N THR A 144 -4.18 0.50 16.53
CA THR A 144 -3.59 1.73 17.11
C THR A 144 -2.75 1.49 18.37
N SER A 145 -2.65 0.24 18.85
CA SER A 145 -1.75 -0.12 19.96
C SER A 145 -0.29 -0.33 19.52
N LYS A 146 -0.03 -0.46 18.21
CA LYS A 146 1.31 -0.55 17.63
C LYS A 146 1.73 0.79 16.97
N PRO A 147 3.03 1.06 16.78
CA PRO A 147 3.47 2.17 15.94
C PRO A 147 2.88 2.11 14.52
N TYR A 148 2.32 3.23 14.05
CA TYR A 148 1.77 3.35 12.70
C TYR A 148 2.03 4.72 12.08
N ALA A 149 1.86 4.87 10.78
CA ALA A 149 1.73 6.14 10.09
C ALA A 149 0.38 6.23 9.35
N VAL A 150 -0.14 7.45 9.25
CA VAL A 150 -1.36 7.76 8.49
C VAL A 150 -0.98 8.61 7.29
N ILE A 151 -1.43 8.17 6.12
CA ILE A 151 -1.35 8.91 4.86
C ILE A 151 -2.73 9.48 4.59
N TYR A 152 -2.80 10.75 4.20
CA TYR A 152 -4.07 11.42 3.92
C TYR A 152 -4.39 11.55 2.44
N GLU A 153 -3.39 11.74 1.58
CA GLU A 153 -3.53 11.91 0.14
C GLU A 153 -2.19 11.75 -0.58
N GLY A 154 -2.26 11.52 -1.89
CA GLY A 154 -1.15 11.68 -2.85
C GLY A 154 -0.01 10.67 -2.77
N ILE A 155 -0.18 9.51 -2.12
CA ILE A 155 0.86 8.47 -2.11
C ILE A 155 0.44 7.28 -2.96
N GLU A 156 1.25 6.93 -3.95
CA GLU A 156 1.02 5.81 -4.87
C GLU A 156 1.69 4.53 -4.40
N ARG A 157 2.79 4.62 -3.61
CA ARG A 157 3.57 3.45 -3.21
C ARG A 157 3.91 3.42 -1.73
N VAL A 158 3.68 2.28 -1.11
CA VAL A 158 4.19 1.94 0.23
C VAL A 158 5.14 0.75 0.12
N GLU A 159 6.33 0.88 0.71
CA GLU A 159 7.32 -0.18 0.84
C GLU A 159 7.60 -0.43 2.33
N LEU A 160 7.10 -1.54 2.87
CA LEU A 160 7.41 -1.96 4.24
C LEU A 160 8.88 -2.41 4.32
N GLN A 161 9.54 -2.05 5.40
CA GLN A 161 10.98 -2.25 5.60
C GLN A 161 11.25 -3.18 6.78
N GLY A 162 12.46 -3.75 6.82
CA GLY A 162 12.90 -4.62 7.90
C GLY A 162 12.29 -6.03 7.86
N THR A 163 12.11 -6.64 9.02
CA THR A 163 11.68 -8.04 9.15
C THR A 163 10.49 -8.20 10.10
N ALA A 164 9.85 -7.08 10.47
CA ALA A 164 8.73 -7.08 11.39
C ALA A 164 7.44 -7.44 10.65
N ASN A 165 6.52 -8.11 11.34
CA ASN A 165 5.18 -8.38 10.83
C ASN A 165 4.37 -7.07 10.84
N LEU A 166 4.32 -6.42 9.68
CA LEU A 166 3.74 -5.09 9.51
C LEU A 166 2.44 -5.17 8.71
N SER A 167 1.79 -4.02 8.53
CA SER A 167 0.57 -3.94 7.75
C SER A 167 0.56 -2.67 6.92
N ALA A 168 0.08 -2.75 5.69
CA ALA A 168 -0.18 -1.60 4.83
C ALA A 168 -1.64 -1.67 4.36
N VAL A 169 -2.35 -0.56 4.51
CA VAL A 169 -3.75 -0.43 4.06
C VAL A 169 -3.83 0.74 3.07
N GLY A 170 -4.24 0.43 1.85
CA GLY A 170 -4.45 1.38 0.76
C GLY A 170 -5.71 2.22 0.94
N GLY A 171 -5.86 3.20 0.05
CA GLY A 171 -6.88 4.23 0.07
C GLY A 171 -8.06 3.90 -0.82
N LEU A 172 -8.49 4.86 -1.64
CA LEU A 172 -9.54 4.66 -2.66
C LEU A 172 -8.98 4.66 -4.10
N GLY A 173 -7.69 5.02 -4.26
CA GLY A 173 -7.02 5.10 -5.54
C GLY A 173 -6.42 3.75 -5.94
N ASN A 174 -5.46 3.79 -6.86
CA ASN A 174 -4.73 2.61 -7.30
C ASN A 174 -3.35 2.65 -6.64
N GLU A 175 -3.10 1.76 -5.69
CA GLU A 175 -1.86 1.79 -4.92
C GLU A 175 -0.97 0.58 -5.18
N THR A 176 0.34 0.76 -4.99
CA THR A 176 1.32 -0.33 -4.94
C THR A 176 1.78 -0.52 -3.50
N LEU A 177 1.41 -1.64 -2.87
CA LEU A 177 1.82 -1.98 -1.51
C LEU A 177 2.79 -3.17 -1.56
N ILE A 178 4.00 -2.96 -1.04
CA ILE A 178 5.08 -3.94 -1.02
C ILE A 178 5.42 -4.26 0.43
N GLY A 179 5.36 -5.54 0.77
CA GLY A 179 5.73 -6.09 2.06
C GLY A 179 7.23 -6.24 2.25
N ASN A 180 7.61 -6.70 3.44
CA ASN A 180 8.99 -6.93 3.84
C ASN A 180 9.27 -8.43 3.99
N SER A 181 10.22 -8.83 4.86
CA SER A 181 10.53 -10.25 5.08
C SER A 181 9.79 -10.90 6.26
N GLY A 182 8.85 -10.20 6.90
CA GLY A 182 8.02 -10.70 7.98
C GLY A 182 6.61 -11.03 7.49
N ASP A 183 5.79 -11.69 8.32
CA ASP A 183 4.42 -12.04 7.93
C ASP A 183 3.54 -10.78 7.90
N ASN A 184 3.31 -10.21 6.73
CA ASN A 184 2.67 -8.91 6.52
C ASN A 184 1.17 -9.07 6.24
N LEU A 185 0.42 -8.00 6.55
CA LEU A 185 -0.98 -7.85 6.16
C LEU A 185 -1.09 -6.68 5.17
N LEU A 186 -1.32 -6.97 3.90
CA LEU A 186 -1.51 -5.98 2.86
C LEU A 186 -2.98 -5.94 2.45
N ASP A 187 -3.55 -4.74 2.44
CA ASP A 187 -4.94 -4.51 2.08
C ASP A 187 -5.03 -3.39 1.06
N GLY A 188 -5.52 -3.69 -0.14
CA GLY A 188 -5.57 -2.71 -1.23
C GLY A 188 -6.55 -1.55 -0.98
N GLY A 189 -7.63 -1.77 -0.22
CA GLY A 189 -8.65 -0.73 -0.02
C GLY A 189 -9.59 -0.58 -1.22
N GLY A 190 -9.57 0.54 -1.93
CA GLY A 190 -10.35 0.78 -3.16
C GLY A 190 -9.52 0.58 -4.43
N GLY A 191 -10.03 1.03 -5.58
CA GLY A 191 -9.27 1.04 -6.85
C GLY A 191 -8.78 -0.31 -7.40
N VAL A 192 -7.64 -0.26 -8.10
CA VAL A 192 -6.96 -1.38 -8.76
C VAL A 192 -5.51 -1.42 -8.28
N ASP A 193 -5.25 -2.29 -7.31
CA ASP A 193 -3.99 -2.28 -6.57
C ASP A 193 -2.99 -3.31 -7.06
N VAL A 194 -1.71 -3.08 -6.73
CA VAL A 194 -0.64 -4.07 -6.82
C VAL A 194 -0.16 -4.37 -5.40
N LEU A 195 -0.35 -5.61 -4.95
CA LEU A 195 0.11 -6.09 -3.65
C LEU A 195 1.21 -7.13 -3.85
N ASP A 196 2.33 -6.96 -3.17
CA ASP A 196 3.45 -7.92 -3.15
C ASP A 196 3.83 -8.21 -1.68
N GLY A 197 3.63 -9.44 -1.21
CA GLY A 197 3.92 -9.84 0.18
C GLY A 197 5.41 -9.82 0.52
N GLY A 198 6.27 -10.13 -0.46
CA GLY A 198 7.70 -10.26 -0.24
C GLY A 198 8.07 -11.65 0.28
N ALA A 199 8.52 -11.74 1.53
CA ALA A 199 8.83 -13.01 2.15
C ALA A 199 8.19 -13.09 3.54
N GLY A 200 7.88 -14.31 4.00
CA GLY A 200 7.02 -14.49 5.15
C GLY A 200 5.70 -15.10 4.72
N ASN A 201 4.83 -15.40 5.67
CA ASN A 201 3.49 -15.91 5.36
C ASN A 201 2.52 -14.72 5.34
N ASP A 202 2.37 -14.14 4.17
CA ASP A 202 1.67 -12.88 4.01
C ASP A 202 0.17 -13.08 3.86
N THR A 203 -0.61 -12.07 4.23
CA THR A 203 -2.05 -12.01 3.96
C THR A 203 -2.32 -10.81 3.07
N LEU A 204 -2.72 -11.07 1.83
CA LEU A 204 -3.08 -10.08 0.84
C LEU A 204 -4.60 -10.08 0.70
N ARG A 205 -5.27 -8.99 1.12
CA ARG A 205 -6.73 -8.88 1.13
C ARG A 205 -7.23 -7.72 0.30
N LEU A 206 -8.44 -7.87 -0.22
CA LEU A 206 -9.13 -6.89 -1.06
C LEU A 206 -10.51 -6.57 -0.48
N ASP A 207 -10.59 -6.42 0.84
CA ASP A 207 -11.82 -6.64 1.59
C ASP A 207 -12.22 -5.50 2.55
N SER A 208 -11.59 -4.33 2.46
CA SER A 208 -11.91 -3.16 3.29
C SER A 208 -12.47 -1.93 2.57
N GLY A 209 -12.55 -1.94 1.24
CA GLY A 209 -12.99 -0.78 0.45
C GLY A 209 -14.51 -0.61 0.38
N PRO A 210 -15.04 0.65 0.39
CA PRO A 210 -16.47 0.94 0.21
C PRO A 210 -16.97 0.78 -1.24
N ALA A 211 -16.09 0.42 -2.18
CA ALA A 211 -16.40 0.25 -3.59
C ALA A 211 -16.01 -1.14 -4.06
N ALA A 212 -16.77 -1.70 -5.01
CA ALA A 212 -16.36 -2.87 -5.75
C ALA A 212 -15.04 -2.55 -6.47
N GLN A 213 -13.93 -3.09 -5.96
CA GLN A 213 -12.64 -3.00 -6.63
C GLN A 213 -12.75 -3.63 -8.02
N GLN A 214 -12.10 -3.01 -9.00
CA GLN A 214 -12.26 -3.40 -10.40
C GLN A 214 -11.28 -4.51 -10.81
N GLY A 215 -10.20 -4.72 -10.07
CA GLY A 215 -9.14 -5.69 -10.34
C GLY A 215 -8.03 -5.52 -9.30
N ALA A 216 -7.05 -6.43 -9.28
CA ALA A 216 -5.84 -6.30 -8.48
C ALA A 216 -4.77 -7.25 -9.00
N THR A 217 -3.50 -6.91 -8.81
CA THR A 217 -2.38 -7.84 -9.02
C THR A 217 -1.80 -8.21 -7.67
N LEU A 218 -1.81 -9.50 -7.34
CA LEU A 218 -1.36 -10.04 -6.06
C LEU A 218 -0.17 -10.96 -6.30
N THR A 219 0.89 -10.75 -5.54
CA THR A 219 2.08 -11.60 -5.51
C THR A 219 2.30 -11.98 -4.05
N GLY A 220 2.20 -13.27 -3.71
CA GLY A 220 2.41 -13.73 -2.33
C GLY A 220 3.89 -13.62 -1.94
N GLY A 221 4.75 -14.07 -2.85
CA GLY A 221 6.18 -14.11 -2.65
C GLY A 221 6.62 -15.43 -2.02
N ALA A 222 7.55 -15.36 -1.07
CA ALA A 222 8.14 -16.54 -0.45
C ALA A 222 7.49 -16.84 0.90
N GLY A 223 6.66 -17.87 0.95
CA GLY A 223 6.07 -18.37 2.19
C GLY A 223 4.84 -19.20 1.90
N ASN A 224 3.95 -19.28 2.89
CA ASN A 224 2.61 -19.84 2.72
C ASN A 224 1.61 -18.69 2.83
N ASP A 225 1.20 -18.14 1.69
CA ASP A 225 0.47 -16.88 1.66
C ASP A 225 -1.04 -17.08 1.63
N VAL A 226 -1.78 -16.07 2.07
CA VAL A 226 -3.24 -16.06 2.08
C VAL A 226 -3.74 -14.93 1.19
N PHE A 227 -4.40 -15.29 0.10
CA PHE A 227 -5.11 -14.35 -0.76
C PHE A 227 -6.58 -14.31 -0.37
N ARG A 228 -7.03 -13.20 0.24
CA ARG A 228 -8.34 -13.08 0.87
C ARG A 228 -9.30 -12.20 0.09
N PHE A 229 -10.48 -12.76 -0.19
CA PHE A 229 -11.56 -12.11 -0.93
C PHE A 229 -12.85 -12.10 -0.09
N GLN A 230 -13.60 -11.00 -0.09
CA GLN A 230 -14.95 -10.94 0.48
C GLN A 230 -16.03 -11.28 -0.56
N ALA A 231 -17.21 -11.68 -0.08
CA ALA A 231 -18.39 -11.86 -0.92
C ALA A 231 -18.79 -10.50 -1.55
N GLY A 232 -18.83 -10.40 -2.87
CA GLY A 232 -19.11 -9.11 -3.54
C GLY A 232 -18.05 -8.60 -4.50
N TYR A 233 -16.91 -9.28 -4.64
CA TYR A 233 -15.85 -8.81 -5.53
C TYR A 233 -16.17 -9.17 -6.99
N SER A 234 -16.51 -8.16 -7.78
CA SER A 234 -16.77 -8.30 -9.21
C SER A 234 -15.53 -7.87 -10.02
N GLY A 235 -14.65 -8.81 -10.36
CA GLY A 235 -13.71 -8.57 -11.46
C GLY A 235 -14.47 -8.54 -12.78
N ASN A 236 -14.12 -7.64 -13.70
CA ASN A 236 -14.63 -7.75 -15.07
C ASN A 236 -13.78 -8.79 -15.81
N HIS A 237 -14.28 -10.01 -15.89
CA HIS A 237 -13.58 -11.13 -16.53
C HIS A 237 -13.81 -11.22 -18.04
N THR A 238 -14.59 -10.29 -18.61
CA THR A 238 -15.02 -10.39 -20.01
C THR A 238 -14.04 -9.73 -20.98
N GLU A 239 -13.39 -8.61 -20.62
CA GLU A 239 -12.36 -7.91 -21.44
C GLU A 239 -11.48 -6.97 -20.56
N SER A 240 -10.17 -6.87 -20.84
CA SER A 240 -9.17 -5.92 -20.28
C SER A 240 -8.83 -6.02 -18.77
N ASP A 241 -7.79 -5.31 -18.31
CA ASP A 241 -7.00 -5.41 -17.05
C ASP A 241 -7.76 -5.30 -15.69
N ASN A 242 -9.07 -5.57 -15.68
CA ASN A 242 -9.95 -5.51 -14.53
C ASN A 242 -10.18 -6.91 -13.90
N THR A 243 -9.16 -7.76 -13.84
CA THR A 243 -9.25 -9.07 -13.18
C THR A 243 -8.32 -9.13 -11.99
N VAL A 244 -8.73 -9.80 -10.91
CA VAL A 244 -7.77 -10.25 -9.90
C VAL A 244 -6.83 -11.24 -10.55
N LEU A 245 -5.56 -10.89 -10.59
CA LEU A 245 -4.45 -11.73 -11.00
C LEU A 245 -3.62 -12.09 -9.77
N ILE A 246 -3.44 -13.38 -9.53
CA ILE A 246 -2.42 -13.88 -8.61
C ILE A 246 -1.25 -14.40 -9.45
N THR A 247 -0.07 -13.83 -9.25
CA THR A 247 1.08 -13.99 -10.15
C THR A 247 1.93 -15.23 -9.87
N ASP A 248 1.91 -15.73 -8.63
CA ASP A 248 2.90 -16.72 -8.16
C ASP A 248 2.32 -17.79 -7.22
N PHE A 249 1.00 -18.01 -7.26
CA PHE A 249 0.32 -18.99 -6.42
C PHE A 249 1.03 -20.36 -6.39
N THR A 250 1.41 -20.80 -5.19
CA THR A 250 2.09 -22.07 -4.93
C THR A 250 1.11 -23.08 -4.32
N GLN A 251 0.64 -24.01 -5.14
CA GLN A 251 -0.31 -25.04 -4.73
C GLN A 251 0.19 -25.86 -3.51
N GLY A 252 -0.67 -26.02 -2.51
CA GLY A 252 -0.37 -26.74 -1.27
C GLY A 252 0.48 -25.97 -0.24
N ALA A 253 0.94 -24.77 -0.59
CA ALA A 253 1.55 -23.81 0.34
C ALA A 253 0.59 -22.64 0.59
N ASP A 254 0.15 -22.00 -0.50
CA ASP A 254 -0.73 -20.83 -0.44
C ASP A 254 -2.19 -21.22 -0.33
N THR A 255 -3.00 -20.27 0.17
CA THR A 255 -4.43 -20.45 0.40
C THR A 255 -5.23 -19.34 -0.25
N LEU A 256 -6.26 -19.71 -1.01
CA LEU A 256 -7.32 -18.80 -1.44
C LEU A 256 -8.41 -18.78 -0.36
N SER A 257 -8.60 -17.64 0.31
CA SER A 257 -9.56 -17.47 1.40
C SER A 257 -10.77 -16.66 0.94
N PHE A 258 -11.97 -17.18 1.20
CA PHE A 258 -13.21 -16.50 0.81
C PHE A 258 -14.11 -16.23 2.03
N GLY A 259 -14.53 -14.99 2.19
CA GLY A 259 -15.55 -14.60 3.15
C GLY A 259 -16.94 -15.03 2.66
N LEU A 260 -17.71 -15.69 3.52
CA LEU A 260 -19.10 -16.07 3.22
C LEU A 260 -20.08 -15.27 4.09
N PRO A 261 -21.26 -14.90 3.57
CA PRO A 261 -22.30 -14.30 4.38
C PRO A 261 -22.71 -15.22 5.53
N ALA A 262 -23.05 -14.64 6.68
CA ALA A 262 -23.44 -15.40 7.87
C ALA A 262 -24.62 -16.35 7.58
N GLY A 263 -24.46 -17.62 7.95
CA GLY A 263 -25.49 -18.65 7.78
C GLY A 263 -25.50 -19.37 6.43
N ILE A 264 -24.62 -18.99 5.50
CA ILE A 264 -24.41 -19.70 4.23
C ILE A 264 -23.40 -20.83 4.43
N ALA A 265 -23.74 -22.02 3.94
CA ALA A 265 -22.84 -23.17 4.01
C ALA A 265 -21.69 -23.02 2.99
N ALA A 266 -20.49 -23.40 3.42
CA ALA A 266 -19.32 -23.41 2.53
C ALA A 266 -19.42 -24.52 1.46
N PRO A 267 -18.98 -24.25 0.22
CA PRO A 267 -18.72 -25.28 -0.77
C PRO A 267 -17.79 -26.38 -0.23
N THR A 268 -18.06 -27.63 -0.62
CA THR A 268 -17.26 -28.80 -0.21
C THR A 268 -16.51 -29.46 -1.36
N THR A 269 -16.70 -28.96 -2.59
CA THR A 269 -16.10 -29.51 -3.81
C THR A 269 -15.81 -28.38 -4.80
N ILE A 270 -14.82 -28.59 -5.66
CA ILE A 270 -14.54 -27.75 -6.82
C ILE A 270 -14.91 -28.52 -8.09
N HIS A 271 -15.80 -27.97 -8.91
CA HIS A 271 -16.11 -28.52 -10.23
C HIS A 271 -15.01 -28.14 -11.22
N THR A 272 -14.55 -29.07 -12.05
CA THR A 272 -13.56 -28.77 -13.11
C THR A 272 -14.25 -28.77 -14.47
N LEU A 273 -14.27 -27.62 -15.14
CA LEU A 273 -14.79 -27.49 -16.51
C LEU A 273 -13.76 -27.98 -17.53
N ALA A 274 -14.22 -28.81 -18.46
CA ALA A 274 -13.40 -29.28 -19.57
C ALA A 274 -13.53 -28.33 -20.77
N VAL A 275 -12.42 -27.70 -21.15
CA VAL A 275 -12.37 -26.80 -22.31
C VAL A 275 -12.61 -27.59 -23.61
N GLN A 276 -13.55 -27.13 -24.42
CA GLN A 276 -13.94 -27.71 -25.70
C GLN A 276 -13.40 -26.90 -26.88
N ALA A 277 -13.36 -27.53 -28.05
CA ALA A 277 -12.99 -26.85 -29.28
C ALA A 277 -14.00 -25.74 -29.60
N GLY A 278 -13.51 -24.50 -29.75
CA GLY A 278 -14.34 -23.33 -30.02
C GLY A 278 -14.76 -22.54 -28.78
N ASP A 279 -14.39 -22.99 -27.58
CA ASP A 279 -14.54 -22.16 -26.39
C ASP A 279 -13.71 -20.88 -26.47
N THR A 280 -14.21 -19.85 -25.79
CA THR A 280 -13.50 -18.61 -25.50
C THR A 280 -13.42 -18.44 -24.00
N LEU A 281 -12.57 -17.52 -23.50
CA LEU A 281 -12.56 -17.20 -22.07
C LEU A 281 -13.96 -16.80 -21.58
N ALA A 282 -14.65 -15.94 -22.34
CA ALA A 282 -16.01 -15.53 -22.02
C ALA A 282 -17.01 -16.70 -21.99
N SER A 283 -16.91 -17.68 -22.89
CA SER A 283 -17.82 -18.85 -22.86
C SER A 283 -17.55 -19.76 -21.66
N LEU A 284 -16.29 -19.93 -21.26
CA LEU A 284 -15.91 -20.74 -20.10
C LEU A 284 -16.34 -20.10 -18.78
N LEU A 285 -16.14 -18.78 -18.66
CA LEU A 285 -16.60 -17.97 -17.55
C LEU A 285 -18.13 -18.03 -17.40
N ALA A 286 -18.87 -17.90 -18.50
CA ALA A 286 -20.34 -18.03 -18.48
C ALA A 286 -20.80 -19.45 -18.09
N GLN A 287 -20.08 -20.49 -18.51
CA GLN A 287 -20.36 -21.87 -18.08
C GLN A 287 -20.09 -22.08 -16.58
N ALA A 288 -19.12 -21.35 -16.01
CA ALA A 288 -18.69 -21.51 -14.63
C ALA A 288 -19.67 -20.94 -13.59
N ILE A 289 -20.47 -19.95 -13.97
CA ILE A 289 -21.51 -19.31 -13.12
C ILE A 289 -22.93 -19.88 -13.32
N HIS A 290 -23.08 -20.96 -14.11
CA HIS A 290 -24.39 -21.53 -14.42
C HIS A 290 -24.49 -23.00 -13.99
N GLN A 291 -24.14 -23.28 -12.74
CA GLN A 291 -24.11 -24.66 -12.25
C GLN A 291 -25.44 -25.16 -11.70
N THR A 292 -26.27 -24.27 -11.12
CA THR A 292 -27.53 -24.68 -10.49
C THR A 292 -28.64 -23.65 -10.72
N THR A 293 -29.87 -24.13 -10.87
CA THR A 293 -31.06 -23.25 -10.99
C THR A 293 -31.68 -22.89 -9.63
N THR A 294 -31.08 -23.35 -8.52
CA THR A 294 -31.53 -23.10 -7.14
C THR A 294 -30.33 -22.87 -6.24
N TYR A 295 -30.19 -21.66 -5.72
CA TYR A 295 -29.08 -21.29 -4.84
C TYR A 295 -29.33 -21.79 -3.40
N THR A 296 -28.53 -22.76 -2.97
CA THR A 296 -28.52 -23.24 -1.57
C THR A 296 -27.18 -23.01 -0.88
N GLN A 297 -26.12 -22.86 -1.66
CA GLN A 297 -24.75 -22.55 -1.25
C GLN A 297 -23.96 -22.09 -2.48
N PRO A 298 -22.82 -21.40 -2.32
CA PRO A 298 -21.95 -21.08 -3.43
C PRO A 298 -21.42 -22.33 -4.14
N ALA A 299 -21.06 -22.18 -5.40
CA ALA A 299 -20.40 -23.20 -6.21
C ALA A 299 -19.01 -22.71 -6.62
N LEU A 300 -18.02 -23.60 -6.53
CA LEU A 300 -16.67 -23.35 -7.03
C LEU A 300 -16.45 -24.10 -8.33
N THR A 301 -15.98 -23.37 -9.33
CA THR A 301 -15.63 -23.92 -10.64
C THR A 301 -14.22 -23.52 -11.03
N GLN A 302 -13.41 -24.47 -11.49
CA GLN A 302 -12.09 -24.20 -12.06
C GLN A 302 -11.98 -24.64 -13.52
N PHE A 303 -11.10 -23.98 -14.27
CA PHE A 303 -10.65 -24.41 -15.59
C PHE A 303 -9.28 -23.81 -15.92
N VAL A 304 -8.60 -24.39 -16.91
CA VAL A 304 -7.35 -23.84 -17.45
C VAL A 304 -7.61 -23.27 -18.84
N TRP A 305 -7.25 -22.02 -19.08
CA TRP A 305 -7.36 -21.38 -20.39
C TRP A 305 -6.04 -20.72 -20.76
N GLN A 306 -5.49 -21.10 -21.93
CA GLN A 306 -4.22 -20.59 -22.45
C GLN A 306 -3.02 -20.69 -21.50
N GLY A 307 -3.04 -21.66 -20.58
CA GLY A 307 -1.93 -21.93 -19.65
C GLY A 307 -2.13 -21.36 -18.25
N ASP A 308 -3.19 -20.58 -18.01
CA ASP A 308 -3.54 -20.01 -16.71
C ASP A 308 -4.78 -20.68 -16.12
N THR A 309 -4.83 -20.80 -14.79
CA THR A 309 -5.99 -21.34 -14.06
C THR A 309 -6.95 -20.22 -13.70
N TYR A 310 -8.23 -20.48 -13.89
CA TYR A 310 -9.31 -19.60 -13.47
C TYR A 310 -10.13 -20.33 -12.40
N LEU A 311 -10.43 -19.65 -11.30
CA LEU A 311 -11.36 -20.11 -10.27
C LEU A 311 -12.53 -19.13 -10.21
N VAL A 312 -13.74 -19.65 -10.30
CA VAL A 312 -14.98 -18.90 -10.24
C VAL A 312 -15.77 -19.35 -9.03
N MET A 313 -16.21 -18.39 -8.23
CA MET A 313 -17.18 -18.56 -7.17
C MET A 313 -18.51 -17.96 -7.61
N ASP A 314 -19.47 -18.83 -7.90
CA ASP A 314 -20.86 -18.48 -8.14
C ASP A 314 -21.61 -18.47 -6.81
N THR A 315 -22.21 -17.32 -6.50
CA THR A 315 -22.86 -17.04 -5.21
C THR A 315 -24.35 -16.80 -5.37
N THR A 316 -24.92 -17.07 -6.54
CA THR A 316 -26.34 -16.82 -6.78
C THR A 316 -27.01 -17.96 -7.57
N ALA A 317 -28.28 -17.78 -7.92
CA ALA A 317 -28.98 -18.63 -8.90
C ALA A 317 -29.13 -17.91 -10.24
N ASP A 318 -28.57 -16.70 -10.37
CA ASP A 318 -28.64 -15.92 -11.60
C ASP A 318 -27.78 -16.65 -12.65
N PRO A 319 -28.31 -16.96 -13.84
CA PRO A 319 -27.51 -17.57 -14.91
C PRO A 319 -26.49 -16.59 -15.53
N THR A 320 -26.45 -15.34 -15.07
CA THR A 320 -25.55 -14.27 -15.51
C THR A 320 -24.72 -13.74 -14.35
N TRP A 321 -23.65 -13.01 -14.67
CA TRP A 321 -22.73 -12.46 -13.66
C TRP A 321 -23.47 -11.56 -12.67
N ALA A 322 -23.65 -12.06 -11.45
CA ALA A 322 -24.12 -11.25 -10.35
C ALA A 322 -22.95 -10.45 -9.75
N ALA A 323 -23.26 -9.31 -9.12
CA ALA A 323 -22.25 -8.48 -8.45
C ALA A 323 -21.54 -9.21 -7.29
N SER A 324 -22.10 -10.32 -6.81
CA SER A 324 -21.51 -11.14 -5.75
C SER A 324 -20.64 -12.29 -6.26
N ASP A 325 -20.68 -12.58 -7.56
CA ASP A 325 -19.84 -13.61 -8.16
C ASP A 325 -18.43 -13.08 -8.34
N LEU A 326 -17.46 -13.99 -8.22
CA LEU A 326 -16.04 -13.68 -8.27
C LEU A 326 -15.37 -14.63 -9.25
N ALA A 327 -14.50 -14.12 -10.12
CA ALA A 327 -13.45 -14.95 -10.70
C ALA A 327 -12.05 -14.43 -10.34
N ILE A 328 -11.13 -15.38 -10.26
CA ILE A 328 -9.72 -15.11 -10.00
C ILE A 328 -8.93 -15.79 -11.11
N LYS A 329 -7.94 -15.08 -11.64
CA LYS A 329 -6.94 -15.64 -12.52
C LYS A 329 -5.70 -15.96 -11.69
N LEU A 330 -5.23 -17.20 -11.77
CA LEU A 330 -3.94 -17.64 -11.27
C LEU A 330 -3.02 -17.80 -12.48
N ALA A 331 -1.84 -17.19 -12.43
CA ALA A 331 -0.82 -17.42 -13.43
C ALA A 331 -0.35 -18.88 -13.38
N GLY A 332 -0.29 -19.52 -14.55
CA GLY A 332 0.10 -20.92 -14.67
C GLY A 332 -1.04 -21.92 -14.43
N ALA A 333 -0.77 -23.18 -14.82
CA ALA A 333 -1.74 -24.25 -14.78
C ALA A 333 -1.66 -25.02 -13.45
N HIS A 334 -2.67 -24.78 -12.61
CA HIS A 334 -2.88 -25.40 -11.31
C HIS A 334 -4.06 -26.36 -11.32
N THR A 335 -4.03 -27.39 -10.46
CA THR A 335 -5.18 -28.29 -10.24
C THR A 335 -5.68 -28.12 -8.81
N LEU A 336 -6.49 -27.09 -8.58
CA LEU A 336 -6.91 -26.70 -7.24
C LEU A 336 -7.73 -27.81 -6.58
N SER A 337 -7.58 -27.92 -5.26
CA SER A 337 -8.32 -28.83 -4.40
C SER A 337 -8.92 -28.04 -3.23
N MET A 338 -9.82 -28.67 -2.46
CA MET A 338 -10.32 -28.04 -1.24
C MET A 338 -9.25 -27.80 -0.16
N ALA A 339 -8.03 -28.35 -0.32
CA ALA A 339 -6.91 -28.04 0.58
C ALA A 339 -6.29 -26.66 0.29
N ASP A 340 -6.48 -26.16 -0.92
CA ASP A 340 -5.99 -24.85 -1.38
C ASP A 340 -6.98 -23.71 -1.07
N ILE A 341 -8.15 -24.05 -0.54
CA ILE A 341 -9.29 -23.14 -0.33
C ILE A 341 -9.66 -23.10 1.15
N SER A 342 -9.88 -21.91 1.68
CA SER A 342 -10.49 -21.72 3.00
C SER A 342 -11.70 -20.79 2.93
N PHE A 343 -12.59 -20.93 3.92
CA PHE A 343 -13.75 -20.05 4.09
C PHE A 343 -13.73 -19.49 5.50
N GLY A 344 -13.77 -18.16 5.63
CA GLY A 344 -13.60 -17.48 6.92
C GLY A 344 -13.97 -16.01 6.90
#